data_AF-A0A8T1AD77-F1
#
_entry.id   AF-A0A8T1AD77-F1
#
_cell.length_a   1.000
_cell.length_b   1.000
_cell.length_c   1.000
_cell.angle_alpha   90.00
_cell.angle_beta   90.00
_cell.angle_gamma   90.00
#
_symmetry.space_group_name_H-M   'P 1'
#
loop_
_entity.id
_entity.type
_entity.pdbx_description
1 polymer ?
#
loop_
_entity_poly.entity_id
_entity_poly.type
_entity_poly.pdbx_seq_one_letter_code
_entity_poly.pdbx_strand_id
1 'polypeptide(L)'
;MVTFRSSDDPAVVVTRGKHTMLTRFFELCASEAPENQGAKSALYQDIPKLFRWDTNAKRWVRRKWYQAALGRMIHVSPRDMQRFYMRVLLCHRKGPTSFKNLRTVDGVTYDSYRKAALHAGYLEDDSEWVACMTEASQFRMSYQLRQLFATIIVYSQVVEVGALWERFYDDLSLSCNYKYRNLEGIAKEEMVKFHTLKNLNDLLLTNGSAVAHFEDLPQLSEYPHLVLDSLLQNNIIRREMEGHNHDILQETVDQEHLLNDEQRSVYSTIINAVDNPTPGNTLFFIDGPGGTGKSTLLKHILEKVRLSGKIALAVASSGIASLLLVGGRTAHSTFKIPLRLNDTSTCSIYKQSHLKGLIQKASLVIWDEVPMTQRHAFGAVDRSLRGLMDNDDEAFGGKVFVLSGDFRQILPVVVRGTPAQTIDACLKSSTLWPKFQQLHLRENMRVMSAQNESTATELAEFSELLLQVGEGRHEINSPLDRAVSRYRRAC
;
A
#
# COMPACT_ATOMS: atom_id res chain seq x y z
N MET A 1 16.20 24.74 -28.00
CA MET A 1 16.09 26.13 -27.49
C MET A 1 17.14 26.95 -28.21
N VAL A 2 16.73 27.93 -29.03
CA VAL A 2 17.66 28.81 -29.76
C VAL A 2 17.82 30.08 -28.93
N THR A 3 19.02 30.37 -28.45
CA THR A 3 19.32 31.61 -27.72
C THR A 3 19.57 32.75 -28.70
N PHE A 4 19.03 33.93 -28.42
CA PHE A 4 19.21 35.13 -29.24
C PHE A 4 19.33 36.38 -28.34
N ARG A 5 19.96 37.43 -28.87
CA ARG A 5 20.04 38.76 -28.23
C ARG A 5 18.96 39.67 -28.80
N SER A 6 18.56 40.68 -28.04
CA SER A 6 17.53 41.65 -28.46
C SER A 6 17.87 42.43 -29.74
N SER A 7 19.15 42.46 -30.13
CA SER A 7 19.65 43.11 -31.34
C SER A 7 19.75 42.18 -32.57
N ASP A 8 19.40 40.90 -32.44
CA ASP A 8 19.50 39.95 -33.54
C ASP A 8 18.31 40.06 -34.52
N ASP A 9 18.57 40.00 -35.83
CA ASP A 9 17.54 39.92 -36.86
C ASP A 9 16.69 38.63 -36.70
N PRO A 10 15.36 38.74 -36.49
CA PRO A 10 14.47 37.59 -36.33
C PRO A 10 14.49 36.60 -37.50
N ALA A 11 14.64 37.08 -38.75
CA ALA A 11 14.69 36.22 -39.93
C ALA A 11 15.95 35.33 -39.93
N VAL A 12 17.06 35.87 -39.42
CA VAL A 12 18.31 35.13 -39.23
C VAL A 12 18.19 34.19 -38.03
N VAL A 13 17.55 34.59 -36.93
CA VAL A 13 17.38 33.76 -35.72
C VAL A 13 16.57 32.48 -36.01
N VAL A 14 15.51 32.57 -36.81
CA VAL A 14 14.66 31.41 -37.19
C VAL A 14 15.43 30.38 -38.04
N THR A 15 16.44 30.81 -38.81
CA THR A 15 17.29 29.89 -39.59
C THR A 15 18.44 29.30 -38.77
N ARG A 16 18.81 29.87 -37.61
CA ARG A 16 19.93 29.39 -36.77
C ARG A 16 19.74 27.95 -36.27
N GLY A 17 18.50 27.48 -36.10
CA GLY A 17 18.16 26.12 -35.69
C GLY A 17 18.03 25.09 -36.82
N LYS A 18 18.08 25.51 -38.09
CA LYS A 18 17.86 24.60 -39.25
C LYS A 18 19.06 23.72 -39.60
N HIS A 19 20.26 24.05 -39.09
CA HIS A 19 21.51 23.39 -39.47
C HIS A 19 22.30 22.95 -38.25
N THR A 20 21.98 21.74 -37.78
CA THR A 20 22.76 21.02 -36.76
C THR A 20 23.86 20.19 -37.45
N MET A 21 24.85 19.72 -36.68
CA MET A 21 25.86 18.79 -37.19
C MET A 21 25.22 17.52 -37.77
N LEU A 22 24.11 17.03 -37.18
CA LEU A 22 23.38 15.85 -37.63
C LEU A 22 22.62 16.10 -38.94
N THR A 23 21.89 17.21 -39.05
CA THR A 23 21.16 17.52 -40.29
C THR A 23 22.12 17.80 -41.46
N ARG A 24 23.26 18.44 -41.19
CA ARG A 24 24.32 18.62 -42.18
C ARG A 24 25.07 17.33 -42.52
N PHE A 25 25.09 16.36 -41.61
CA PHE A 25 25.60 15.02 -41.93
C PHE A 25 24.69 14.30 -42.93
N PHE A 26 23.37 14.40 -42.79
CA PHE A 26 22.43 13.84 -43.77
C PHE A 26 22.60 14.45 -45.16
N GLU A 27 22.76 15.78 -45.24
CA GLU A 27 23.06 16.47 -46.50
C GLU A 27 24.41 16.04 -47.07
N LEU A 28 25.43 15.84 -46.21
CA LEU A 28 26.74 15.35 -46.62
C LEU A 28 26.65 13.94 -47.22
N CYS A 29 25.85 13.05 -46.62
CA CYS A 29 25.58 11.72 -47.16
C CYS A 29 24.79 11.76 -48.48
N ALA A 30 23.92 12.77 -48.67
CA ALA A 30 23.17 12.96 -49.90
C ALA A 30 23.97 13.61 -51.03
N SER A 31 25.16 14.15 -50.75
CA SER A 31 25.98 14.85 -51.73
C SER A 31 26.62 13.90 -52.75
N GLU A 32 26.54 14.27 -54.04
CA GLU A 32 27.23 13.55 -55.13
C GLU A 32 28.65 14.06 -55.42
N ALA A 33 29.07 15.15 -54.77
CA ALA A 33 30.42 15.70 -54.93
C ALA A 33 31.50 14.63 -54.60
N PRO A 34 32.53 14.44 -55.46
CA PRO A 34 33.56 13.41 -55.28
C PRO A 34 34.26 13.46 -53.92
N GLU A 35 34.47 14.66 -53.39
CA GLU A 35 35.07 14.89 -52.08
C GLU A 35 34.21 14.38 -50.93
N ASN A 36 32.88 14.26 -51.10
CA ASN A 36 31.95 13.90 -50.02
C ASN A 36 31.58 12.42 -50.01
N GLN A 37 31.96 11.64 -51.03
CA GLN A 37 31.56 10.23 -51.15
C GLN A 37 31.96 9.37 -49.94
N GLY A 38 33.06 9.70 -49.26
CA GLY A 38 33.48 9.00 -48.04
C GLY A 38 32.48 9.09 -46.87
N ALA A 39 31.53 10.04 -46.90
CA ALA A 39 30.48 10.13 -45.88
C ALA A 39 29.40 9.04 -46.03
N LYS A 40 29.13 8.59 -47.26
CA LYS A 40 28.11 7.57 -47.56
C LYS A 40 28.44 6.21 -46.91
N SER A 41 29.72 5.94 -46.67
CA SER A 41 30.21 4.70 -46.04
C SER A 41 30.61 4.86 -44.57
N ALA A 42 30.39 6.04 -43.97
CA ALA A 42 30.78 6.34 -42.59
C ALA A 42 29.59 6.32 -41.63
N LEU A 43 29.86 5.91 -40.38
CA LEU A 43 28.95 6.12 -39.25
C LEU A 43 29.04 7.57 -38.79
N TYR A 44 27.98 8.09 -38.19
CA TYR A 44 27.97 9.50 -37.74
C TYR A 44 29.10 9.80 -36.73
N GLN A 45 29.39 8.86 -35.83
CA GLN A 45 30.50 8.98 -34.86
C GLN A 45 31.90 8.95 -35.49
N ASP A 46 32.03 8.44 -36.71
CA ASP A 46 33.29 8.37 -37.44
C ASP A 46 33.51 9.57 -38.38
N ILE A 47 32.49 10.39 -38.61
CA ILE A 47 32.58 11.57 -39.48
C ILE A 47 33.73 12.51 -39.08
N PRO A 48 34.00 12.79 -37.80
CA PRO A 48 35.13 13.65 -37.41
C PRO A 48 36.52 13.15 -37.85
N LYS A 49 36.67 11.84 -38.17
CA LYS A 49 37.91 11.26 -38.72
C LYS A 49 38.14 11.67 -40.18
N LEU A 50 37.06 11.84 -40.93
CA LEU A 50 37.09 12.12 -42.38
C LEU A 50 36.85 13.60 -42.69
N PHE A 51 36.01 14.26 -41.88
CA PHE A 51 35.58 15.63 -42.05
C PHE A 51 35.84 16.43 -40.78
N ARG A 52 36.07 17.73 -40.93
CA ARG A 52 36.06 18.70 -39.83
C ARG A 52 34.80 19.54 -39.89
N TRP A 53 34.28 19.92 -38.73
CA TRP A 53 33.19 20.87 -38.66
C TRP A 53 33.73 22.29 -38.86
N ASP A 54 33.21 23.00 -39.86
CA ASP A 54 33.41 24.43 -40.01
C ASP A 54 32.29 25.16 -39.26
N THR A 55 32.63 25.73 -38.10
CA THR A 55 31.67 26.42 -37.23
C THR A 55 31.08 27.67 -37.88
N ASN A 56 31.86 28.37 -38.71
CA ASN A 56 31.43 29.61 -39.36
C ASN A 56 30.49 29.30 -40.54
N ALA A 57 30.88 28.34 -41.39
CA ALA A 57 30.06 27.92 -42.53
C ALA A 57 28.95 26.91 -42.16
N LYS A 58 28.92 26.44 -40.90
CA LYS A 58 28.02 25.40 -40.38
C LYS A 58 27.90 24.20 -41.33
N ARG A 59 29.04 23.64 -41.72
CA ARG A 59 29.12 22.48 -42.64
C ARG A 59 30.30 21.58 -42.32
N TRP A 60 30.20 20.33 -42.77
CA TRP A 60 31.31 19.39 -42.78
C TRP A 60 32.22 19.67 -43.98
N VAL A 61 33.53 19.71 -43.73
CA VAL A 61 34.55 19.94 -44.76
C VAL A 61 35.56 18.81 -44.73
N ARG A 62 35.88 18.22 -45.89
CA ARG A 62 36.83 17.10 -45.99
C ARG A 62 38.19 17.50 -45.44
N ARG A 63 38.78 16.61 -44.64
CA ARG A 63 40.15 16.79 -44.15
C ARG A 63 41.13 16.48 -45.28
N LYS A 64 42.19 17.29 -45.36
CA LYS A 64 43.30 17.08 -46.30
C LYS A 64 44.32 16.06 -45.78
N TRP A 65 44.38 15.85 -44.47
CA TRP A 65 45.33 14.98 -43.79
C TRP A 65 44.60 14.17 -42.71
N TYR A 66 45.08 12.95 -42.44
CA TYR A 66 44.54 12.12 -41.37
C TYR A 66 44.81 12.76 -40.00
N GLN A 67 43.80 12.78 -39.14
CA GLN A 67 43.92 13.20 -37.74
C GLN A 67 43.14 12.22 -36.88
N ALA A 68 43.77 11.73 -35.81
CA ALA A 68 43.09 10.91 -34.81
C ALA A 68 42.03 11.76 -34.09
N ALA A 69 40.79 11.70 -34.58
CA ALA A 69 39.65 12.42 -34.02
C ALA A 69 38.59 11.41 -33.54
N LEU A 70 38.10 11.62 -32.31
CA LEU A 70 37.03 10.81 -31.73
C LEU A 70 35.72 11.62 -31.81
N GLY A 71 34.74 11.11 -32.56
CA GLY A 71 33.40 11.69 -32.56
C GLY A 71 32.66 11.32 -31.28
N ARG A 72 32.33 12.32 -30.46
CA ARG A 72 31.57 12.11 -29.23
C ARG A 72 30.08 12.27 -29.52
N MET A 73 29.33 11.20 -29.35
CA MET A 73 27.87 11.22 -29.37
C MET A 73 27.34 11.76 -28.04
N ILE A 74 26.30 12.59 -28.09
CA ILE A 74 25.61 13.08 -26.89
C ILE A 74 25.07 11.87 -26.13
N HIS A 75 25.26 11.85 -24.81
CA HIS A 75 24.62 10.86 -23.95
C HIS A 75 23.12 11.11 -23.95
N VAL A 76 22.35 10.07 -24.26
CA VAL A 76 20.88 10.12 -24.22
C VAL A 76 20.41 9.08 -23.22
N SER A 77 19.58 9.51 -22.28
CA SER A 77 18.96 8.60 -21.31
C SER A 77 18.05 7.60 -22.03
N PRO A 78 18.06 6.30 -21.67
CA PRO A 78 17.06 5.34 -22.15
C PRO A 78 15.61 5.76 -21.89
N ARG A 79 15.36 6.64 -20.91
CA ARG A 79 14.03 7.21 -20.62
C ARG A 79 13.53 8.17 -21.72
N ASP A 80 14.39 8.71 -22.57
CA ASP A 80 14.02 9.48 -23.76
C ASP A 80 14.05 8.56 -24.98
N MET A 81 13.05 7.69 -25.08
CA MET A 81 13.01 6.57 -26.03
C MET A 81 13.25 7.01 -27.48
N GLN A 82 12.61 8.11 -27.90
CA GLN A 82 12.77 8.67 -29.25
C GLN A 82 14.24 9.00 -29.58
N ARG A 83 14.91 9.75 -28.71
CA ARG A 83 16.31 10.15 -28.95
C ARG A 83 17.29 9.01 -28.71
N PHE A 84 16.97 8.10 -27.79
CA PHE A 84 17.81 6.95 -27.46
C PHE A 84 17.91 6.00 -28.66
N TYR A 85 16.78 5.57 -29.22
CA TYR A 85 16.80 4.67 -30.38
C TYR A 85 17.29 5.36 -31.66
N MET A 86 17.08 6.67 -31.82
CA MET A 86 17.72 7.44 -32.88
C MET A 86 19.25 7.39 -32.78
N ARG A 87 19.80 7.52 -31.56
CA ARG A 87 21.24 7.39 -31.32
C ARG A 87 21.73 5.97 -31.64
N VAL A 88 21.01 4.92 -31.25
CA VAL A 88 21.34 3.52 -31.59
C VAL A 88 21.46 3.36 -33.11
N LEU A 89 20.49 3.84 -33.88
CA LEU A 89 20.54 3.78 -35.35
C LEU A 89 21.74 4.54 -35.93
N LEU A 90 22.07 5.72 -35.41
CA LEU A 90 23.22 6.51 -35.87
C LEU A 90 24.58 5.86 -35.56
N CYS A 91 24.64 4.97 -34.56
CA CYS A 91 25.84 4.21 -34.23
C CYS A 91 26.06 3.00 -35.14
N HIS A 92 25.02 2.50 -35.81
CA HIS A 92 25.09 1.25 -36.58
C HIS A 92 24.85 1.44 -38.09
N ARG A 93 24.17 2.52 -38.49
CA ARG A 93 23.81 2.78 -39.90
C ARG A 93 24.74 3.79 -40.57
N LYS A 94 25.26 3.40 -41.74
CA LYS A 94 26.12 4.22 -42.59
C LYS A 94 25.30 5.02 -43.59
N GLY A 95 25.74 6.25 -43.88
CA GLY A 95 25.22 7.05 -44.99
C GLY A 95 23.73 7.47 -44.97
N PRO A 96 23.02 7.63 -43.82
CA PRO A 96 21.63 8.05 -43.86
C PRO A 96 21.49 9.45 -44.47
N THR A 97 20.50 9.65 -45.35
CA THR A 97 20.28 10.93 -46.07
C THR A 97 19.17 11.79 -45.48
N SER A 98 18.41 11.27 -44.51
CA SER A 98 17.36 11.99 -43.79
C SER A 98 16.90 11.21 -42.55
N PHE A 99 16.12 11.84 -41.67
CA PHE A 99 15.45 11.15 -40.57
C PHE A 99 14.50 10.04 -41.04
N LYS A 100 13.87 10.22 -42.21
CA LYS A 100 13.02 9.18 -42.81
C LYS A 100 13.88 8.00 -43.24
N ASN A 101 14.96 8.25 -43.99
CA ASN A 101 15.87 7.22 -44.45
C ASN A 101 16.56 6.47 -43.29
N LEU A 102 16.88 7.18 -42.19
CA LEU A 102 17.39 6.57 -40.95
C LEU A 102 16.42 5.54 -40.34
N ARG A 103 15.11 5.69 -40.55
CA ARG A 103 14.06 4.74 -40.13
C ARG A 103 13.65 3.75 -41.23
N THR A 104 14.29 3.78 -42.40
CA THR A 104 13.98 2.85 -43.50
C THR A 104 14.92 1.67 -43.46
N VAL A 105 14.45 0.47 -43.10
CA VAL A 105 15.25 -0.77 -43.04
C VAL A 105 14.68 -1.74 -44.08
N ASP A 106 15.55 -2.31 -44.92
CA ASP A 106 15.18 -3.22 -46.03
C ASP A 106 14.03 -2.70 -46.92
N GLY A 107 14.04 -1.39 -47.20
CA GLY A 107 13.03 -0.73 -48.04
C GLY A 107 11.74 -0.33 -47.32
N VAL A 108 11.51 -0.77 -46.08
CA VAL A 108 10.33 -0.43 -45.28
C VAL A 108 10.63 0.73 -44.34
N THR A 109 9.79 1.76 -44.34
CA THR A 109 9.93 2.91 -43.42
C THR A 109 9.06 2.70 -42.19
N TYR A 110 9.67 2.70 -41.00
CA TYR A 110 8.98 2.48 -39.74
C TYR A 110 8.54 3.79 -39.06
N ASP A 111 7.44 3.72 -38.32
CA ASP A 111 6.86 4.87 -37.62
C ASP A 111 7.74 5.39 -36.48
N SER A 112 8.53 4.52 -35.85
CA SER A 112 9.41 4.88 -34.74
C SER A 112 10.84 4.40 -34.94
N TYR A 113 11.81 5.10 -34.31
CA TYR A 113 13.21 4.68 -34.30
C TYR A 113 13.42 3.34 -33.58
N ARG A 114 12.57 3.01 -32.59
CA ARG A 114 12.59 1.72 -31.88
C ARG A 114 12.30 0.56 -32.84
N LYS A 115 11.18 0.63 -33.58
CA LYS A 115 10.80 -0.40 -34.55
C LYS A 115 11.86 -0.59 -35.63
N ALA A 116 12.41 0.52 -36.15
CA ALA A 116 13.52 0.45 -37.09
C ALA A 116 14.77 -0.21 -36.50
N ALA A 117 15.15 0.09 -35.25
CA ALA A 117 16.31 -0.53 -34.60
C ALA A 117 16.09 -2.03 -34.31
N LEU A 118 14.87 -2.41 -33.93
CA LEU A 118 14.47 -3.80 -33.73
C LEU A 118 14.60 -4.62 -35.03
N HIS A 119 13.96 -4.16 -36.10
CA HIS A 119 14.01 -4.85 -37.39
C HIS A 119 15.41 -4.88 -38.02
N ALA A 120 16.26 -3.90 -37.69
CA ALA A 120 17.66 -3.92 -38.10
C ALA A 120 18.53 -4.88 -37.27
N GLY A 121 17.98 -5.55 -36.26
CA GLY A 121 18.69 -6.49 -35.39
C GLY A 121 19.66 -5.83 -34.42
N TYR A 122 19.42 -4.57 -34.03
CA TYR A 122 20.30 -3.82 -33.12
C TYR A 122 19.85 -3.86 -31.65
N LEU A 123 18.75 -4.55 -31.36
CA LEU A 123 18.24 -4.79 -30.01
C LEU A 123 18.33 -6.29 -29.70
N GLU A 124 18.70 -6.64 -28.47
CA GLU A 124 18.64 -8.02 -27.96
C GLU A 124 17.18 -8.50 -27.91
N ASP A 125 16.94 -9.80 -28.12
CA ASP A 125 15.58 -10.35 -28.04
C ASP A 125 15.11 -10.51 -26.59
N ASP A 126 13.79 -10.59 -26.38
CA ASP A 126 13.22 -10.73 -25.03
C ASP A 126 13.30 -12.18 -24.49
N SER A 127 14.13 -13.04 -25.10
CA SER A 127 14.19 -14.47 -24.78
C SER A 127 14.56 -14.74 -23.32
N GLU A 128 15.47 -13.93 -22.76
CA GLU A 128 15.89 -14.03 -21.36
C GLU A 128 14.75 -13.69 -20.39
N TRP A 129 13.94 -12.67 -20.71
CA TRP A 129 12.79 -12.27 -19.89
C TRP A 129 11.67 -13.30 -19.96
N VAL A 130 11.46 -13.87 -21.15
CA VAL A 130 10.53 -14.99 -21.35
C VAL A 130 10.96 -16.20 -20.53
N ALA A 131 12.24 -16.60 -20.59
CA ALA A 131 12.75 -17.72 -19.81
C ALA A 131 12.60 -17.48 -18.31
N CYS A 132 12.97 -16.28 -17.84
CA CYS A 132 12.83 -15.86 -16.44
C CYS A 132 11.38 -15.92 -15.96
N MET A 133 10.43 -15.37 -16.72
CA MET A 133 9.01 -15.40 -16.38
C MET A 133 8.43 -16.82 -16.44
N THR A 134 8.87 -17.66 -17.39
CA THR A 134 8.45 -19.07 -17.52
C THR A 134 8.93 -19.91 -16.35
N GLU A 135 10.14 -19.67 -15.85
CA GLU A 135 10.64 -20.35 -14.66
C GLU A 135 9.85 -19.90 -13.42
N ALA A 136 9.68 -18.58 -13.25
CA ALA A 136 8.99 -18.02 -12.11
C ALA A 136 7.51 -18.46 -12.01
N SER A 137 6.80 -18.60 -13.14
CA SER A 137 5.38 -18.95 -13.14
C SER A 137 5.10 -20.35 -12.56
N GLN A 138 6.10 -21.23 -12.53
CA GLN A 138 5.95 -22.58 -11.97
C GLN A 138 5.83 -22.62 -10.44
N PHE A 139 6.34 -21.60 -9.74
CA PHE A 139 6.44 -21.63 -8.27
C PHE A 139 6.12 -20.31 -7.57
N ARG A 140 5.88 -19.22 -8.29
CA ARG A 140 5.53 -17.91 -7.72
C ARG A 140 4.03 -17.64 -7.77
N MET A 141 3.53 -16.98 -6.75
CA MET A 141 2.14 -16.51 -6.72
C MET A 141 1.95 -15.30 -7.63
N SER A 142 0.75 -15.12 -8.18
CA SER A 142 0.42 -14.01 -9.11
C SER A 142 0.84 -12.61 -8.66
N TYR A 143 0.77 -12.29 -7.35
CA TYR A 143 1.32 -11.03 -6.83
C TYR A 143 2.84 -10.91 -7.01
N GLN A 144 3.59 -11.98 -6.70
CA GLN A 144 5.04 -12.02 -6.86
C GLN A 144 5.44 -11.99 -8.34
N LEU A 145 4.65 -12.63 -9.21
CA LEU A 145 4.82 -12.54 -10.66
C LEU A 145 4.61 -11.13 -11.18
N ARG A 146 3.58 -10.40 -10.69
CA ARG A 146 3.40 -8.97 -11.03
C ARG A 146 4.54 -8.10 -10.54
N GLN A 147 5.13 -8.40 -9.37
CA GLN A 147 6.33 -7.69 -8.89
C GLN A 147 7.54 -7.96 -9.79
N LEU A 148 7.78 -9.21 -10.18
CA LEU A 148 8.85 -9.58 -11.09
C LEU A 148 8.65 -8.93 -12.46
N PHE A 149 7.44 -9.03 -13.02
CA PHE A 149 7.06 -8.39 -14.28
C PHE A 149 7.31 -6.87 -14.23
N ALA A 150 6.83 -6.18 -13.19
CA ALA A 150 7.07 -4.75 -12.98
C ALA A 150 8.57 -4.43 -12.90
N THR A 151 9.35 -5.27 -12.22
CA THR A 151 10.81 -5.11 -12.11
C THR A 151 11.48 -5.24 -13.47
N ILE A 152 11.14 -6.28 -14.23
CA ILE A 152 11.66 -6.52 -15.58
C ILE A 152 11.35 -5.32 -16.49
N ILE A 153 10.11 -4.86 -16.55
CA ILE A 153 9.74 -3.78 -17.50
C ILE A 153 10.26 -2.40 -17.07
N VAL A 154 10.60 -2.20 -15.79
CA VAL A 154 11.18 -0.94 -15.29
C VAL A 154 12.69 -0.91 -15.45
N TYR A 155 13.37 -2.02 -15.13
CA TYR A 155 14.83 -2.06 -15.00
C TYR A 155 15.53 -2.74 -16.17
N SER A 156 14.80 -3.50 -16.99
CA SER A 156 15.31 -4.15 -18.20
C SER A 156 14.84 -3.45 -19.47
N GLN A 157 15.62 -3.56 -20.55
CA GLN A 157 15.26 -3.00 -21.86
C GLN A 157 14.37 -3.95 -22.67
N VAL A 158 13.19 -4.28 -22.12
CA VAL A 158 12.23 -5.16 -22.81
C VAL A 158 11.77 -4.52 -24.12
N VAL A 159 11.83 -5.29 -25.20
CA VAL A 159 11.53 -4.82 -26.56
C VAL A 159 10.03 -4.88 -26.87
N GLU A 160 9.32 -5.89 -26.41
CA GLU A 160 7.89 -6.09 -26.64
C GLU A 160 7.16 -6.38 -25.31
N VAL A 161 6.92 -5.33 -24.53
CA VAL A 161 6.28 -5.42 -23.21
C VAL A 161 4.85 -5.95 -23.34
N GLY A 162 4.14 -5.55 -24.40
CA GLY A 162 2.80 -6.07 -24.72
C GLY A 162 2.80 -7.57 -25.01
N ALA A 163 3.77 -8.07 -25.78
CA ALA A 163 3.88 -9.50 -26.07
C ALA A 163 4.21 -10.31 -24.81
N LEU A 164 5.09 -9.78 -23.95
CA LEU A 164 5.40 -10.39 -22.66
C LEU A 164 4.17 -10.40 -21.73
N TRP A 165 3.39 -9.31 -21.70
CA TRP A 165 2.15 -9.24 -20.94
C TRP A 165 1.13 -10.27 -21.39
N GLU A 166 0.81 -10.33 -22.68
CA GLU A 166 -0.19 -11.27 -23.21
C GLU A 166 0.24 -12.73 -22.97
N ARG A 167 1.53 -13.03 -23.11
CA ARG A 167 2.07 -14.38 -22.87
C ARG A 167 1.89 -14.86 -21.43
N PHE A 168 2.03 -13.97 -20.45
CA PHE A 168 1.94 -14.30 -19.02
C PHE A 168 0.66 -13.78 -18.37
N TYR A 169 -0.31 -13.33 -19.14
CA TYR A 169 -1.50 -12.66 -18.63
C TYR A 169 -2.32 -13.57 -17.69
N ASP A 170 -2.45 -14.85 -18.03
CA ASP A 170 -3.20 -15.81 -17.21
C ASP A 170 -2.54 -15.99 -15.83
N ASP A 171 -1.22 -16.13 -15.78
CA ASP A 171 -0.46 -16.23 -14.53
C ASP A 171 -0.53 -14.93 -13.72
N LEU A 172 -0.40 -13.79 -14.39
CA LEU A 172 -0.46 -12.46 -13.78
C LEU A 172 -1.87 -12.15 -13.26
N SER A 173 -2.92 -12.63 -13.91
CA SER A 173 -4.32 -12.33 -13.58
C SER A 173 -4.96 -13.37 -12.66
N LEU A 174 -4.30 -14.50 -12.38
CA LEU A 174 -4.86 -15.63 -11.65
C LEU A 174 -5.59 -15.25 -10.33
N SER A 175 -4.98 -14.40 -9.50
CA SER A 175 -5.63 -13.93 -8.27
C SER A 175 -6.87 -13.06 -8.52
N CYS A 176 -6.87 -12.25 -9.58
CA CYS A 176 -8.03 -11.45 -9.97
C CYS A 176 -9.12 -12.34 -10.57
N ASN A 177 -8.75 -13.35 -11.36
CA ASN A 177 -9.68 -14.32 -11.93
C ASN A 177 -10.40 -15.12 -10.83
N TYR A 178 -9.65 -15.61 -9.84
CA TYR A 178 -10.23 -16.25 -8.66
C TYR A 178 -11.14 -15.30 -7.88
N LYS A 179 -10.71 -14.05 -7.67
CA LYS A 179 -11.49 -13.03 -6.95
C LYS A 179 -12.84 -12.75 -7.61
N TYR A 180 -12.89 -12.71 -8.93
CA TYR A 180 -14.09 -12.42 -9.71
C TYR A 180 -14.74 -13.67 -10.31
N ARG A 181 -14.51 -14.85 -9.72
CA ARG A 181 -15.02 -16.13 -10.25
C ARG A 181 -16.54 -16.24 -10.34
N ASN A 182 -17.27 -15.44 -9.55
CA ASN A 182 -18.73 -15.42 -9.52
C ASN A 182 -19.34 -14.52 -10.60
N LEU A 183 -18.52 -13.73 -11.32
CA LEU A 183 -18.96 -12.98 -12.50
C LEU A 183 -18.79 -13.84 -13.74
N GLU A 184 -19.57 -13.57 -14.77
CA GLU A 184 -19.51 -14.27 -16.05
C GLU A 184 -19.49 -13.28 -17.23
N GLY A 185 -19.02 -13.78 -18.38
CA GLY A 185 -18.95 -13.02 -19.63
C GLY A 185 -18.06 -11.77 -19.56
N ILE A 186 -18.42 -10.77 -20.35
CA ILE A 186 -17.64 -9.54 -20.56
C ILE A 186 -17.35 -8.80 -19.25
N ALA A 187 -18.33 -8.76 -18.33
CA ALA A 187 -18.17 -8.10 -17.04
C ALA A 187 -17.05 -8.72 -16.19
N LYS A 188 -16.88 -10.05 -16.24
CA LYS A 188 -15.76 -10.73 -15.57
C LYS A 188 -14.44 -10.33 -16.21
N GLU A 189 -14.35 -10.41 -17.53
CA GLU A 189 -13.13 -10.15 -18.29
C GLU A 189 -12.61 -8.72 -18.05
N GLU A 190 -13.49 -7.72 -18.13
CA GLU A 190 -13.15 -6.33 -17.85
C GLU A 190 -12.69 -6.14 -16.40
N MET A 191 -13.39 -6.72 -15.43
CA MET A 191 -13.03 -6.63 -14.01
C MET A 191 -11.67 -7.26 -13.70
N VAL A 192 -11.39 -8.42 -14.27
CA VAL A 192 -10.11 -9.13 -14.10
C VAL A 192 -8.98 -8.34 -14.74
N LYS A 193 -9.16 -7.89 -15.99
CA LYS A 193 -8.12 -7.14 -16.73
C LYS A 193 -7.82 -5.81 -16.07
N PHE A 194 -8.85 -5.06 -15.69
CA PHE A 194 -8.70 -3.78 -14.99
C PHE A 194 -7.97 -3.92 -13.65
N HIS A 195 -8.36 -4.87 -12.78
CA HIS A 195 -7.73 -5.01 -11.47
C HIS A 195 -6.29 -5.54 -11.55
N THR A 196 -6.01 -6.44 -12.50
CA THR A 196 -4.66 -6.92 -12.78
C THR A 196 -3.77 -5.75 -13.22
N LEU A 197 -4.26 -4.94 -14.15
CA LEU A 197 -3.57 -3.76 -14.65
C LEU A 197 -3.38 -2.68 -13.58
N LYS A 198 -4.39 -2.44 -12.74
CA LYS A 198 -4.31 -1.50 -11.62
C LYS A 198 -3.25 -1.94 -10.61
N ASN A 199 -3.22 -3.22 -10.23
CA ASN A 199 -2.21 -3.76 -9.33
C ASN A 199 -0.80 -3.63 -9.90
N LEU A 200 -0.64 -3.85 -11.21
CA LEU A 200 0.62 -3.59 -11.90
C LEU A 200 0.98 -2.10 -11.85
N ASN A 201 0.04 -1.21 -12.13
CA ASN A 201 0.26 0.24 -12.10
C ASN A 201 0.71 0.72 -10.71
N ASP A 202 0.12 0.21 -9.62
CA ASP A 202 0.52 0.54 -8.25
C ASP A 202 2.00 0.14 -7.97
N LEU A 203 2.44 -1.00 -8.50
CA LEU A 203 3.85 -1.44 -8.41
C LEU A 203 4.77 -0.56 -9.25
N LEU A 204 4.34 -0.16 -10.45
CA LEU A 204 5.12 0.72 -11.32
C LEU A 204 5.29 2.12 -10.72
N LEU A 205 4.24 2.67 -10.12
CA LEU A 205 4.28 3.98 -9.45
C LEU A 205 5.31 4.00 -8.31
N THR A 206 5.45 2.89 -7.58
CA THR A 206 6.46 2.74 -6.52
C THR A 206 7.89 2.84 -7.08
N ASN A 207 8.09 2.49 -8.35
CA ASN A 207 9.36 2.58 -9.05
C ASN A 207 9.49 3.83 -9.95
N GLY A 208 8.60 4.83 -9.78
CA GLY A 208 8.61 6.07 -10.55
C GLY A 208 8.20 5.90 -12.03
N SER A 209 7.53 4.81 -12.38
CA SER A 209 6.93 4.57 -13.69
C SER A 209 5.40 4.45 -13.59
N ALA A 210 4.72 4.19 -14.69
CA ALA A 210 3.27 4.01 -14.76
C ALA A 210 2.94 3.16 -15.99
N VAL A 211 1.78 2.49 -15.98
CA VAL A 211 1.28 1.76 -17.16
C VAL A 211 1.21 2.67 -18.39
N ALA A 212 0.87 3.94 -18.19
CA ALA A 212 0.81 4.97 -19.23
C ALA A 212 2.14 5.23 -19.96
N HIS A 213 3.29 4.77 -19.43
CA HIS A 213 4.58 4.88 -20.11
C HIS A 213 4.84 3.75 -21.13
N PHE A 214 4.00 2.70 -21.14
CA PHE A 214 4.14 1.55 -22.02
C PHE A 214 2.96 1.52 -22.99
N GLU A 215 3.17 2.02 -24.22
CA GLU A 215 2.13 2.15 -25.25
C GLU A 215 1.53 0.81 -25.71
N ASP A 216 2.29 -0.27 -25.52
CA ASP A 216 1.93 -1.64 -25.90
C ASP A 216 1.22 -2.43 -24.78
N LEU A 217 1.00 -1.81 -23.61
CA LEU A 217 0.13 -2.37 -22.57
C LEU A 217 -1.31 -1.83 -22.69
N PRO A 218 -2.32 -2.62 -22.26
CA PRO A 218 -3.65 -2.09 -22.02
C PRO A 218 -3.60 -0.89 -21.07
N GLN A 219 -4.43 0.11 -21.32
CA GLN A 219 -4.43 1.36 -20.54
C GLN A 219 -5.59 1.40 -19.55
N LEU A 220 -5.34 1.92 -18.34
CA LEU A 220 -6.41 2.09 -17.35
C LEU A 220 -7.53 3.01 -17.85
N SER A 221 -7.22 3.95 -18.75
CA SER A 221 -8.19 4.84 -19.40
C SER A 221 -9.19 4.11 -20.30
N GLU A 222 -8.93 2.87 -20.70
CA GLU A 222 -9.88 2.03 -21.46
C GLU A 222 -11.07 1.59 -20.60
N TYR A 223 -10.96 1.69 -19.26
CA TYR A 223 -11.98 1.30 -18.30
C TYR A 223 -12.48 2.50 -17.47
N PRO A 224 -13.02 3.56 -18.07
CA PRO A 224 -13.31 4.81 -17.38
C PRO A 224 -14.32 4.65 -16.23
N HIS A 225 -15.31 3.76 -16.38
CA HIS A 225 -16.30 3.46 -15.34
C HIS A 225 -15.64 2.75 -14.15
N LEU A 226 -14.74 1.79 -14.38
CA LEU A 226 -14.00 1.09 -13.32
C LEU A 226 -12.95 1.97 -12.66
N VAL A 227 -12.31 2.88 -13.40
CA VAL A 227 -11.42 3.91 -12.84
C VAL A 227 -12.21 4.81 -11.90
N LEU A 228 -13.35 5.32 -12.35
CA LEU A 228 -14.23 6.16 -11.54
C LEU A 228 -14.71 5.40 -10.29
N ASP A 229 -15.21 4.18 -10.45
CA ASP A 229 -15.61 3.32 -9.32
C ASP A 229 -14.45 3.04 -8.38
N SER A 230 -13.24 2.80 -8.89
CA SER A 230 -12.04 2.60 -8.09
C SER A 230 -11.62 3.86 -7.32
N LEU A 231 -11.85 5.05 -7.86
CA LEU A 231 -11.57 6.34 -7.22
C LEU A 231 -12.66 6.72 -6.21
N LEU A 232 -13.91 6.36 -6.48
CA LEU A 232 -15.06 6.56 -5.59
C LEU A 232 -15.13 5.50 -4.49
N GLN A 233 -14.61 4.30 -4.74
CA GLN A 233 -14.55 3.24 -3.74
C GLN A 233 -13.41 3.52 -2.76
N ASN A 234 -13.83 3.71 -1.52
CA ASN A 234 -13.00 3.72 -0.33
C ASN A 234 -12.01 2.52 -0.34
N ASN A 235 -10.78 2.70 -0.84
CA ASN A 235 -9.76 1.64 -0.87
C ASN A 235 -9.52 1.04 0.53
N ILE A 236 -9.79 1.83 1.59
CA ILE A 236 -9.75 1.38 2.98
C ILE A 236 -10.86 0.35 3.26
N ILE A 237 -12.10 0.59 2.82
CA ILE A 237 -13.21 -0.36 2.99
C ILE A 237 -12.93 -1.66 2.24
N ARG A 238 -12.45 -1.58 1.00
CA ARG A 238 -12.04 -2.77 0.23
C ARG A 238 -10.98 -3.58 0.99
N ARG A 239 -9.94 -2.94 1.53
CA ARG A 239 -8.92 -3.65 2.34
C ARG A 239 -9.51 -4.32 3.57
N GLU A 240 -10.45 -3.68 4.27
CA GLU A 240 -11.05 -4.27 5.47
C GLU A 240 -12.07 -5.39 5.14
N MET A 241 -12.68 -5.37 3.96
CA MET A 241 -13.61 -6.43 3.52
C MET A 241 -12.91 -7.60 2.80
N GLU A 242 -11.84 -7.32 2.05
CA GLU A 242 -11.20 -8.26 1.13
C GLU A 242 -9.76 -8.64 1.55
N GLY A 243 -9.18 -7.95 2.53
CA GLY A 243 -7.79 -8.13 2.95
C GLY A 243 -7.56 -9.28 3.93
N HIS A 244 -8.63 -9.93 4.39
CA HIS A 244 -8.55 -11.07 5.31
C HIS A 244 -8.67 -12.38 4.54
N ASN A 245 -7.78 -13.34 4.83
CA ASN A 245 -7.84 -14.66 4.22
C ASN A 245 -9.02 -15.44 4.82
N HIS A 246 -10.01 -15.77 3.97
CA HIS A 246 -11.24 -16.44 4.39
C HIS A 246 -10.98 -17.81 5.03
N ASP A 247 -9.98 -18.55 4.56
CA ASP A 247 -9.64 -19.87 5.10
C ASP A 247 -9.14 -19.76 6.55
N ILE A 248 -8.32 -18.73 6.84
CA ILE A 248 -7.81 -18.45 8.20
C ILE A 248 -8.96 -18.01 9.13
N LEU A 249 -9.88 -17.17 8.62
CA LEU A 249 -11.05 -16.76 9.39
C LEU A 249 -11.93 -17.97 9.73
N GLN A 250 -12.14 -18.86 8.76
CA GLN A 250 -12.94 -20.06 8.94
C GLN A 250 -12.30 -21.01 9.96
N GLU A 251 -10.99 -21.25 9.89
CA GLU A 251 -10.25 -22.09 10.83
C GLU A 251 -10.43 -21.64 12.29
N THR A 252 -10.36 -20.33 12.56
CA THR A 252 -10.60 -19.81 13.92
C THR A 252 -12.06 -19.96 14.33
N VAL A 253 -13.02 -19.74 13.42
CA VAL A 253 -14.44 -19.91 13.75
C VAL A 253 -14.79 -21.38 14.00
N ASP A 254 -14.15 -22.32 13.31
CA ASP A 254 -14.33 -23.76 13.55
C ASP A 254 -13.83 -24.18 14.95
N GLN A 255 -12.89 -23.42 15.51
CA GLN A 255 -12.38 -23.56 16.88
C GLN A 255 -13.27 -22.93 17.95
N GLU A 256 -14.45 -22.40 17.62
CA GLU A 256 -15.40 -21.83 18.59
C GLU A 256 -15.77 -22.81 19.72
N HIS A 257 -15.75 -24.12 19.43
CA HIS A 257 -16.00 -25.17 20.43
C HIS A 257 -14.95 -25.22 21.56
N LEU A 258 -13.76 -24.62 21.37
CA LEU A 258 -12.70 -24.53 22.37
C LEU A 258 -12.91 -23.39 23.39
N LEU A 259 -13.86 -22.48 23.13
CA LEU A 259 -14.24 -21.46 24.10
C LEU A 259 -14.97 -22.11 25.28
N ASN A 260 -14.56 -21.75 26.50
CA ASN A 260 -15.25 -22.15 27.72
C ASN A 260 -16.63 -21.47 27.83
N ASP A 261 -17.43 -21.85 28.82
CA ASP A 261 -18.82 -21.39 28.94
C ASP A 261 -18.93 -19.88 29.14
N GLU A 262 -18.03 -19.28 29.94
CA GLU A 262 -17.99 -17.81 30.14
C GLU A 262 -17.65 -17.08 28.83
N GLN A 263 -16.59 -17.51 28.13
CA GLN A 263 -16.18 -16.93 26.85
C GLN A 263 -17.27 -17.10 25.78
N ARG A 264 -17.92 -18.26 25.73
CA ARG A 264 -19.01 -18.56 24.78
C ARG A 264 -20.24 -17.69 25.04
N SER A 265 -20.56 -17.43 26.31
CA SER A 265 -21.64 -16.52 26.70
C SER A 265 -21.35 -15.08 26.25
N VAL A 266 -20.13 -14.59 26.48
CA VAL A 266 -19.69 -13.26 26.00
C VAL A 266 -19.68 -13.17 24.48
N TYR A 267 -19.12 -14.18 23.80
CA TYR A 267 -19.11 -14.29 22.35
C TYR A 267 -20.52 -14.20 21.78
N SER A 268 -21.44 -15.04 22.27
CA SER A 268 -22.83 -15.10 21.79
C SER A 268 -23.56 -13.77 22.01
N THR A 269 -23.35 -13.13 23.16
CA THR A 269 -23.93 -11.82 23.49
C THR A 269 -23.48 -10.75 22.48
N ILE A 270 -22.19 -10.69 22.19
CA ILE A 270 -21.63 -9.67 21.28
C ILE A 270 -22.02 -9.95 19.83
N ILE A 271 -21.96 -11.20 19.38
CA ILE A 271 -22.37 -11.57 18.01
C ILE A 271 -23.86 -11.26 17.80
N ASN A 272 -24.72 -11.57 18.78
CA ASN A 272 -26.13 -11.20 18.70
C ASN A 272 -26.33 -9.68 18.64
N ALA A 273 -25.56 -8.89 19.39
CA ALA A 273 -25.63 -7.43 19.31
C ALA A 273 -25.19 -6.87 17.94
N VAL A 274 -24.24 -7.54 17.26
CA VAL A 274 -23.79 -7.19 15.89
C VAL A 274 -24.81 -7.60 14.82
N ASP A 275 -25.51 -8.71 15.02
CA ASP A 275 -26.52 -9.21 14.08
C ASP A 275 -27.87 -8.52 14.26
N ASN A 276 -28.23 -8.20 15.50
CA ASN A 276 -29.50 -7.59 15.90
C ASN A 276 -29.26 -6.35 16.78
N PRO A 277 -28.70 -5.25 16.22
CA PRO A 277 -28.37 -4.07 17.00
C PRO A 277 -29.63 -3.42 17.58
N THR A 278 -29.66 -3.32 18.91
CA THR A 278 -30.75 -2.67 19.66
C THR A 278 -30.22 -1.39 20.29
N PRO A 279 -30.90 -0.23 20.12
CA PRO A 279 -30.52 1.03 20.75
C PRO A 279 -30.30 0.87 22.26
N GLY A 280 -29.26 1.52 22.79
CA GLY A 280 -28.89 1.42 24.22
C GLY A 280 -28.24 0.10 24.67
N ASN A 281 -28.19 -0.95 23.84
CA ASN A 281 -27.59 -2.26 24.19
C ASN A 281 -26.44 -2.67 23.26
N THR A 282 -25.54 -1.72 22.98
CA THR A 282 -24.43 -1.91 22.02
C THR A 282 -23.03 -1.74 22.65
N LEU A 283 -22.95 -1.45 23.95
CA LEU A 283 -21.70 -1.12 24.63
C LEU A 283 -21.33 -2.18 25.67
N PHE A 284 -20.18 -2.83 25.46
CA PHE A 284 -19.71 -3.92 26.32
C PHE A 284 -18.29 -3.65 26.83
N PHE A 285 -18.01 -3.97 28.09
CA PHE A 285 -16.67 -4.01 28.65
C PHE A 285 -16.35 -5.44 29.09
N ILE A 286 -15.32 -6.03 28.51
CA ILE A 286 -14.81 -7.36 28.87
C ILE A 286 -13.70 -7.17 29.91
N ASP A 287 -14.04 -7.45 31.17
CA ASP A 287 -13.08 -7.56 32.27
C ASP A 287 -12.55 -8.99 32.33
N GLY A 288 -11.25 -9.14 32.47
CA GLY A 288 -10.66 -10.44 32.71
C GLY A 288 -9.22 -10.30 33.19
N PRO A 289 -8.80 -11.01 34.22
CA PRO A 289 -7.39 -11.07 34.62
C PRO A 289 -6.46 -11.61 33.51
N GLY A 290 -5.16 -11.51 33.74
CA GLY A 290 -4.17 -12.17 32.89
C GLY A 290 -4.39 -13.69 32.84
N GLY A 291 -4.41 -14.27 31.64
CA GLY A 291 -4.57 -15.73 31.46
C GLY A 291 -6.00 -16.22 31.20
N THR A 292 -7.03 -15.37 31.27
CA THR A 292 -8.43 -15.76 31.02
C THR A 292 -8.82 -15.87 29.53
N GLY A 293 -7.86 -15.72 28.62
CA GLY A 293 -8.10 -15.87 27.19
C GLY A 293 -8.82 -14.69 26.51
N LYS A 294 -8.84 -13.48 27.12
CA LYS A 294 -9.44 -12.26 26.51
C LYS A 294 -9.05 -12.05 25.05
N SER A 295 -7.75 -12.01 24.74
CA SER A 295 -7.29 -11.77 23.37
C SER A 295 -7.74 -12.87 22.40
N THR A 296 -7.77 -14.13 22.86
CA THR A 296 -8.33 -15.26 22.10
C THR A 296 -9.82 -15.05 21.81
N LEU A 297 -10.61 -14.65 22.81
CA LEU A 297 -12.02 -14.35 22.64
C LEU A 297 -12.25 -13.19 21.66
N LEU A 298 -11.51 -12.08 21.80
CA LEU A 298 -11.59 -10.95 20.88
C LEU A 298 -11.26 -11.35 19.43
N LYS A 299 -10.26 -12.23 19.24
CA LYS A 299 -9.91 -12.80 17.94
C LYS A 299 -11.11 -13.54 17.33
N HIS A 300 -11.73 -14.45 18.08
CA HIS A 300 -12.90 -15.20 17.58
C HIS A 300 -14.06 -14.28 17.19
N ILE A 301 -14.37 -13.26 18.01
CA ILE A 301 -15.43 -12.29 17.70
C ILE A 301 -15.10 -11.51 16.42
N LEU A 302 -13.89 -10.96 16.30
CA LEU A 302 -13.45 -10.22 15.12
C LEU A 302 -13.56 -11.05 13.85
N GLU A 303 -13.08 -12.29 13.91
CA GLU A 303 -13.01 -13.18 12.76
C GLU A 303 -14.39 -13.67 12.35
N LYS A 304 -15.27 -13.99 13.30
CA LYS A 304 -16.68 -14.31 13.01
C LYS A 304 -17.39 -13.19 12.26
N VAL A 305 -17.28 -11.95 12.75
CA VAL A 305 -17.96 -10.80 12.13
C VAL A 305 -17.43 -10.53 10.72
N ARG A 306 -16.10 -10.66 10.51
CA ARG A 306 -15.47 -10.51 9.19
C ARG A 306 -15.85 -11.64 8.24
N LEU A 307 -15.92 -12.87 8.73
CA LEU A 307 -16.36 -14.04 7.95
C LEU A 307 -17.79 -13.85 7.42
N SER A 308 -18.65 -13.21 8.21
CA SER A 308 -20.02 -12.81 7.80
C SER A 308 -20.07 -11.62 6.81
N GLY A 309 -18.93 -11.18 6.28
CA GLY A 309 -18.85 -10.08 5.30
C GLY A 309 -19.08 -8.68 5.88
N LYS A 310 -19.09 -8.54 7.22
CA LYS A 310 -19.22 -7.26 7.91
C LYS A 310 -17.85 -6.67 8.24
N ILE A 311 -17.79 -5.36 8.43
CA ILE A 311 -16.54 -4.67 8.80
C ILE A 311 -16.42 -4.64 10.33
N ALA A 312 -15.33 -5.21 10.85
CA ALA A 312 -14.96 -5.16 12.26
C ALA A 312 -13.62 -4.43 12.44
N LEU A 313 -13.64 -3.29 13.15
CA LEU A 313 -12.44 -2.50 13.42
C LEU A 313 -11.78 -3.00 14.71
N ALA A 314 -10.55 -3.51 14.57
CA ALA A 314 -9.71 -3.92 15.69
C ALA A 314 -8.76 -2.77 16.07
N VAL A 315 -8.91 -2.24 17.27
CA VAL A 315 -8.01 -1.22 17.81
C VAL A 315 -7.43 -1.61 19.16
N ALA A 316 -6.27 -1.07 19.50
CA ALA A 316 -5.68 -1.22 20.82
C ALA A 316 -5.07 0.09 21.32
N SER A 317 -4.85 0.20 22.62
CA SER A 317 -4.22 1.37 23.24
C SER A 317 -2.73 1.53 22.90
N SER A 318 -2.02 0.43 22.65
CA SER A 318 -0.58 0.42 22.31
C SER A 318 -0.29 -0.28 20.97
N GLY A 319 0.85 0.04 20.37
CA GLY A 319 1.28 -0.59 19.11
C GLY A 319 1.49 -2.10 19.24
N ILE A 320 2.13 -2.55 20.33
CA ILE A 320 2.38 -3.98 20.58
C ILE A 320 1.07 -4.74 20.76
N ALA A 321 0.13 -4.21 21.55
CA ALA A 321 -1.18 -4.85 21.73
C ALA A 321 -1.95 -4.94 20.40
N SER A 322 -1.83 -3.94 19.53
CA SER A 322 -2.51 -3.95 18.23
C SER A 322 -2.04 -5.07 17.30
N LEU A 323 -0.81 -5.57 17.45
CA LEU A 323 -0.28 -6.68 16.63
C LEU A 323 -0.91 -8.03 16.98
N LEU A 324 -1.50 -8.16 18.17
CA LEU A 324 -2.17 -9.39 18.61
C LEU A 324 -3.56 -9.57 18.00
N LEU A 325 -4.15 -8.49 17.49
CA LEU A 325 -5.43 -8.51 16.79
C LEU A 325 -5.18 -8.53 15.28
N VAL A 326 -5.79 -9.46 14.55
CA VAL A 326 -5.67 -9.51 13.09
C VAL A 326 -6.18 -8.20 12.48
N GLY A 327 -5.35 -7.52 11.68
CA GLY A 327 -5.66 -6.19 11.13
C GLY A 327 -5.68 -5.06 12.17
N GLY A 328 -5.20 -5.30 13.38
CA GLY A 328 -5.21 -4.35 14.48
C GLY A 328 -4.34 -3.12 14.22
N ARG A 329 -4.79 -1.98 14.74
CA ARG A 329 -4.06 -0.70 14.72
C ARG A 329 -4.22 0.02 16.07
N THR A 330 -3.36 0.98 16.36
CA THR A 330 -3.56 1.81 17.55
C THR A 330 -4.83 2.67 17.41
N ALA A 331 -5.60 2.85 18.49
CA ALA A 331 -6.79 3.70 18.47
C ALA A 331 -6.48 5.15 18.02
N HIS A 332 -5.32 5.69 18.41
CA HIS A 332 -4.84 7.00 17.98
C HIS A 332 -4.72 7.10 16.45
N SER A 333 -4.14 6.09 15.79
CA SER A 333 -3.95 6.11 14.34
C SER A 333 -5.24 5.84 13.57
N THR A 334 -6.11 4.97 14.09
CA THR A 334 -7.42 4.63 13.50
C THR A 334 -8.39 5.79 13.56
N PHE A 335 -8.59 6.37 14.75
CA PHE A 335 -9.56 7.45 14.93
C PHE A 335 -8.96 8.85 14.81
N LYS A 336 -7.67 9.00 14.52
CA LYS A 336 -7.00 10.32 14.48
C LYS A 336 -7.22 11.11 15.77
N ILE A 337 -7.03 10.43 16.91
CA ILE A 337 -7.18 11.02 18.24
C ILE A 337 -6.03 12.03 18.46
N PRO A 338 -6.30 13.29 18.82
CA PRO A 338 -5.27 14.26 19.16
C PRO A 338 -4.41 13.79 20.33
N LEU A 339 -3.13 14.15 20.36
CA LEU A 339 -2.23 13.82 21.48
C LEU A 339 -2.53 14.65 22.74
N ARG A 340 -3.03 15.87 22.57
CA ARG A 340 -3.47 16.74 23.66
C ARG A 340 -4.98 16.65 23.74
N LEU A 341 -5.47 16.09 24.84
CA LEU A 341 -6.89 15.83 25.07
C LEU A 341 -7.41 16.62 26.25
N ASN A 342 -8.68 16.99 26.15
CA ASN A 342 -9.47 17.65 27.18
C ASN A 342 -10.94 17.25 27.04
N ASP A 343 -11.78 17.71 27.96
CA ASP A 343 -13.21 17.42 27.97
C ASP A 343 -13.98 17.90 26.76
N THR A 344 -13.41 18.72 25.85
CA THR A 344 -14.04 19.22 24.60
C THR A 344 -13.44 18.66 23.31
N SER A 345 -12.38 17.85 23.42
CA SER A 345 -11.63 17.34 22.28
C SER A 345 -12.46 16.43 21.36
N THR A 346 -12.19 16.50 20.06
CA THR A 346 -12.74 15.62 19.03
C THR A 346 -11.62 15.01 18.19
N CYS A 347 -11.93 13.94 17.47
CA CYS A 347 -11.05 13.27 16.53
C CYS A 347 -10.90 14.09 15.24
N SER A 348 -9.70 14.09 14.67
CA SER A 348 -9.41 14.79 13.40
C SER A 348 -9.88 13.96 12.19
N ILE A 349 -11.17 13.63 12.14
CA ILE A 349 -11.81 12.87 11.05
C ILE A 349 -12.68 13.82 10.24
N TYR A 350 -12.25 14.15 9.02
CA TYR A 350 -12.99 15.07 8.15
C TYR A 350 -14.28 14.41 7.62
N LYS A 351 -15.37 15.20 7.51
CA LYS A 351 -16.70 14.73 7.06
C LYS A 351 -16.71 14.14 5.63
N GLN A 352 -15.75 14.51 4.79
CA GLN A 352 -15.60 13.98 3.42
C GLN A 352 -14.49 12.92 3.31
N SER A 353 -13.93 12.48 4.45
CA SER A 353 -12.84 11.51 4.43
C SER A 353 -13.31 10.10 4.13
N HIS A 354 -12.45 9.36 3.44
CA HIS A 354 -12.53 7.92 3.26
C HIS A 354 -12.77 7.16 4.59
N LEU A 355 -12.07 7.58 5.65
CA LEU A 355 -12.21 7.03 7.00
C LEU A 355 -13.63 7.14 7.58
N LYS A 356 -14.36 8.24 7.30
CA LYS A 356 -15.77 8.34 7.69
C LYS A 356 -16.57 7.17 7.11
N GLY A 357 -16.45 6.93 5.82
CA GLY A 357 -17.20 5.85 5.15
C GLY A 357 -16.86 4.47 5.73
N LEU A 358 -15.60 4.24 6.11
CA LEU A 358 -15.21 3.00 6.81
C LEU A 358 -15.91 2.86 8.16
N ILE A 359 -15.84 3.90 8.99
CA ILE A 359 -16.45 3.91 10.33
C ILE A 359 -17.97 3.76 10.23
N GLN A 360 -18.60 4.42 9.25
CA GLN A 360 -20.04 4.30 9.02
C GLN A 360 -20.45 2.88 8.63
N LYS A 361 -19.65 2.18 7.83
CA LYS A 361 -19.92 0.78 7.45
C LYS A 361 -19.47 -0.25 8.49
N ALA A 362 -18.63 0.12 9.45
CA ALA A 362 -18.21 -0.76 10.53
C ALA A 362 -19.43 -1.21 11.37
N SER A 363 -19.61 -2.52 11.50
CA SER A 363 -20.65 -3.11 12.35
C SER A 363 -20.17 -3.30 13.79
N LEU A 364 -18.86 -3.47 13.97
CA LEU A 364 -18.22 -3.69 15.26
C LEU A 364 -16.93 -2.86 15.40
N VAL A 365 -16.70 -2.33 16.59
CA VAL A 365 -15.41 -1.79 17.02
C VAL A 365 -14.97 -2.49 18.30
N ILE A 366 -13.80 -3.12 18.27
CA ILE A 366 -13.13 -3.68 19.46
C ILE A 366 -11.94 -2.78 19.81
N TRP A 367 -11.86 -2.34 21.07
CA TRP A 367 -10.72 -1.63 21.63
C TRP A 367 -10.12 -2.43 22.78
N ASP A 368 -8.91 -2.96 22.59
CA ASP A 368 -8.18 -3.73 23.60
C ASP A 368 -7.16 -2.89 24.39
N GLU A 369 -6.81 -3.37 25.59
CA GLU A 369 -5.93 -2.71 26.56
C GLU A 369 -6.40 -1.31 26.97
N VAL A 370 -7.71 -1.15 27.13
CA VAL A 370 -8.39 0.12 27.45
C VAL A 370 -7.93 0.79 28.75
N PRO A 371 -7.62 0.08 29.85
CA PRO A 371 -7.18 0.71 31.10
C PRO A 371 -5.97 1.63 30.96
N MET A 372 -5.12 1.44 29.94
CA MET A 372 -3.96 2.30 29.69
C MET A 372 -4.32 3.65 29.03
N THR A 373 -5.55 3.79 28.53
CA THR A 373 -5.99 4.99 27.79
C THR A 373 -6.74 5.95 28.70
N GLN A 374 -6.43 7.25 28.59
CA GLN A 374 -7.11 8.31 29.35
C GLN A 374 -8.58 8.49 28.91
N ARG A 375 -9.47 8.81 29.87
CA ARG A 375 -10.91 8.97 29.65
C ARG A 375 -11.28 9.96 28.54
N HIS A 376 -10.51 11.02 28.37
CA HIS A 376 -10.77 12.03 27.35
C HIS A 376 -10.64 11.48 25.93
N ALA A 377 -9.84 10.43 25.69
CA ALA A 377 -9.73 9.80 24.38
C ALA A 377 -11.06 9.12 24.00
N PHE A 378 -11.69 8.42 24.94
CA PHE A 378 -13.01 7.81 24.72
C PHE A 378 -14.09 8.87 24.48
N GLY A 379 -14.08 9.96 25.26
CA GLY A 379 -14.99 11.09 25.04
C GLY A 379 -14.79 11.77 23.68
N ALA A 380 -13.54 11.88 23.21
CA ALA A 380 -13.25 12.41 21.88
C ALA A 380 -13.76 11.50 20.76
N VAL A 381 -13.56 10.20 20.90
CA VAL A 381 -14.09 9.20 19.94
C VAL A 381 -15.62 9.20 19.95
N ASP A 382 -16.26 9.11 21.12
CA ASP A 382 -17.73 9.14 21.28
C ASP A 382 -18.35 10.33 20.55
N ARG A 383 -17.91 11.55 20.86
CA ARG A 383 -18.42 12.76 20.20
C ARG A 383 -18.22 12.78 18.69
N SER A 384 -17.06 12.29 18.25
CA SER A 384 -16.76 12.27 16.82
C SER A 384 -17.63 11.26 16.10
N LEU A 385 -17.85 10.08 16.70
CA LEU A 385 -18.70 9.05 16.10
C LEU A 385 -20.16 9.48 16.06
N ARG A 386 -20.69 10.12 17.11
CA ARG A 386 -22.05 10.70 17.10
C ARG A 386 -22.28 11.63 15.92
N GLY A 387 -21.37 12.59 15.71
CA GLY A 387 -21.45 13.51 14.57
C GLY A 387 -21.10 12.89 13.21
N LEU A 388 -20.40 11.75 13.14
CA LEU A 388 -20.14 11.04 11.88
C LEU A 388 -21.29 10.11 11.49
N MET A 389 -22.04 9.62 12.47
CA MET A 389 -23.22 8.76 12.30
C MET A 389 -24.53 9.55 12.22
N ASP A 390 -24.47 10.87 12.43
CA ASP A 390 -25.65 11.74 12.60
C ASP A 390 -26.63 11.17 13.65
N ASN A 391 -26.07 10.69 14.78
CA ASN A 391 -26.80 10.06 15.87
C ASN A 391 -26.22 10.54 17.22
N ASP A 392 -26.74 11.68 17.71
CA ASP A 392 -26.25 12.34 18.92
C ASP A 392 -26.79 11.73 20.22
N ASP A 393 -27.89 11.00 20.14
CA ASP A 393 -28.57 10.40 21.29
C ASP A 393 -27.86 9.12 21.77
N GLU A 394 -27.31 8.34 20.85
CA GLU A 394 -26.61 7.10 21.15
C GLU A 394 -25.11 7.32 21.34
N ALA A 395 -24.55 6.75 22.41
CA ALA A 395 -23.11 6.77 22.61
C ALA A 395 -22.38 6.05 21.47
N PHE A 396 -21.24 6.60 21.07
CA PHE A 396 -20.43 6.18 19.91
C PHE A 396 -21.23 6.13 18.59
N GLY A 397 -22.31 6.92 18.48
CA GLY A 397 -23.17 6.96 17.29
C GLY A 397 -23.95 5.65 17.06
N GLY A 398 -24.23 4.89 18.13
CA GLY A 398 -24.99 3.64 18.07
C GLY A 398 -24.20 2.43 17.55
N LYS A 399 -22.87 2.54 17.47
CA LYS A 399 -22.02 1.41 17.08
C LYS A 399 -21.97 0.34 18.18
N VAL A 400 -21.86 -0.92 17.76
CA VAL A 400 -21.46 -1.99 18.68
C VAL A 400 -19.99 -1.76 19.04
N PHE A 401 -19.76 -1.41 20.30
CA PHE A 401 -18.47 -1.00 20.81
C PHE A 401 -18.09 -1.89 21.98
N VAL A 402 -17.01 -2.65 21.81
CA VAL A 402 -16.50 -3.58 22.80
C VAL A 402 -15.15 -3.07 23.29
N LEU A 403 -15.08 -2.79 24.59
CA LEU A 403 -13.85 -2.46 25.29
C LEU A 403 -13.34 -3.70 26.00
N SER A 404 -12.03 -3.89 26.03
CA SER A 404 -11.39 -4.99 26.75
C SER A 404 -10.20 -4.49 27.55
N GLY A 405 -9.98 -5.10 28.70
CA GLY A 405 -8.75 -4.92 29.46
C GLY A 405 -8.85 -5.44 30.89
N ASP A 406 -7.85 -5.05 31.68
CA ASP A 406 -7.72 -5.44 33.07
C ASP A 406 -7.25 -4.23 33.90
N PHE A 407 -8.14 -3.67 34.72
CA PHE A 407 -7.80 -2.53 35.58
C PHE A 407 -6.79 -2.86 36.69
N ARG A 408 -6.46 -4.15 36.87
CA ARG A 408 -5.39 -4.62 37.77
C ARG A 408 -4.00 -4.38 37.15
N GLN A 409 -3.94 -4.00 35.87
CA GLN A 409 -2.71 -3.71 35.13
C GLN A 409 -2.38 -2.21 35.11
N ILE A 410 -1.70 -1.75 34.06
CA ILE A 410 -1.18 -0.39 33.95
C ILE A 410 -2.33 0.57 33.63
N LEU A 411 -2.45 1.62 34.46
CA LEU A 411 -3.41 2.71 34.31
C LEU A 411 -2.85 3.80 33.38
N PRO A 412 -3.64 4.82 33.00
CA PRO A 412 -3.18 5.84 32.07
C PRO A 412 -1.96 6.60 32.61
N VAL A 413 -1.01 6.90 31.73
CA VAL A 413 0.20 7.63 32.12
C VAL A 413 -0.12 9.13 32.23
N VAL A 414 -0.16 9.66 33.46
CA VAL A 414 -0.25 11.09 33.73
C VAL A 414 1.14 11.61 34.11
N VAL A 415 1.78 12.34 33.20
CA VAL A 415 3.15 12.85 33.39
C VAL A 415 3.18 13.80 34.59
N ARG A 416 3.96 13.45 35.62
CA ARG A 416 4.03 14.17 36.91
C ARG A 416 2.67 14.27 37.63
N GLY A 417 1.77 13.33 37.36
CA GLY A 417 0.45 13.28 37.98
C GLY A 417 0.47 12.74 39.42
N THR A 418 -0.48 13.21 40.22
CA THR A 418 -0.79 12.61 41.52
C THR A 418 -1.65 11.35 41.34
N PRO A 419 -1.74 10.47 42.35
CA PRO A 419 -2.64 9.32 42.31
C PRO A 419 -4.10 9.72 41.99
N ALA A 420 -4.60 10.80 42.59
CA ALA A 420 -5.95 11.28 42.30
C ALA A 420 -6.13 11.69 40.83
N GLN A 421 -5.11 12.31 40.22
CA GLN A 421 -5.14 12.68 38.81
C GLN A 421 -5.11 11.46 37.88
N THR A 422 -4.39 10.40 38.25
CA THR A 422 -4.42 9.17 37.45
C THR A 422 -5.76 8.45 37.56
N ILE A 423 -6.38 8.41 38.76
CA ILE A 423 -7.75 7.91 38.94
C ILE A 423 -8.74 8.73 38.09
N ASP A 424 -8.65 10.06 38.12
CA ASP A 424 -9.51 10.93 37.29
C ASP A 424 -9.30 10.66 35.79
N ALA A 425 -8.08 10.32 35.38
CA ALA A 425 -7.78 9.97 34.00
C ALA A 425 -8.31 8.59 33.58
N CYS A 426 -8.64 7.69 34.52
CA CYS A 426 -9.15 6.35 34.20
C CYS A 426 -10.53 6.38 33.53
N LEU A 427 -10.81 5.40 32.67
CA LEU A 427 -12.12 5.27 32.03
C LEU A 427 -13.26 5.15 33.05
N LYS A 428 -13.05 4.53 34.21
CA LYS A 428 -14.09 4.41 35.25
C LYS A 428 -14.59 5.76 35.78
N SER A 429 -13.79 6.82 35.67
CA SER A 429 -14.15 8.20 36.03
C SER A 429 -14.91 8.93 34.92
N SER A 430 -15.12 8.28 33.77
CA SER A 430 -15.86 8.84 32.63
C SER A 430 -17.37 8.71 32.81
N THR A 431 -18.12 9.70 32.32
CA THR A 431 -19.58 9.62 32.19
C THR A 431 -20.06 8.54 31.23
N LEU A 432 -19.16 8.01 30.39
CA LEU A 432 -19.44 6.88 29.51
C LEU A 432 -19.43 5.53 30.24
N TRP A 433 -18.71 5.40 31.36
CA TRP A 433 -18.49 4.12 32.03
C TRP A 433 -19.79 3.40 32.45
N PRO A 434 -20.79 4.10 33.05
CA PRO A 434 -22.05 3.46 33.44
C PRO A 434 -22.86 2.90 32.26
N LYS A 435 -22.55 3.29 31.02
CA LYS A 435 -23.24 2.83 29.81
C LYS A 435 -22.72 1.47 29.31
N PHE A 436 -21.56 1.02 29.79
CA PHE A 436 -20.98 -0.25 29.37
C PHE A 436 -21.50 -1.42 30.21
N GLN A 437 -22.12 -2.40 29.56
CA GLN A 437 -22.42 -3.69 30.18
C GLN A 437 -21.11 -4.41 30.51
N GLN A 438 -20.95 -4.76 31.79
CA GLN A 438 -19.75 -5.45 32.28
C GLN A 438 -19.88 -6.95 32.05
N LEU A 439 -18.92 -7.53 31.34
CA LEU A 439 -18.80 -8.95 31.04
C LEU A 439 -17.50 -9.44 31.66
N HIS A 440 -17.57 -10.42 32.56
CA HIS A 440 -16.41 -10.88 33.32
C HIS A 440 -15.96 -12.26 32.87
N LEU A 441 -14.65 -12.42 32.62
CA LEU A 441 -13.98 -13.70 32.47
C LEU A 441 -13.19 -13.99 33.74
N ARG A 442 -13.51 -15.08 34.43
CA ARG A 442 -12.93 -15.47 35.72
C ARG A 442 -12.06 -16.72 35.58
N GLU A 443 -12.42 -17.61 34.68
CA GLU A 443 -11.68 -18.85 34.48
C GLU A 443 -10.28 -18.60 33.87
N ASN A 444 -9.24 -19.09 34.55
CA ASN A 444 -7.86 -18.96 34.08
C ASN A 444 -7.49 -20.13 33.16
N MET A 445 -7.52 -19.87 31.86
CA MET A 445 -7.21 -20.87 30.83
C MET A 445 -5.78 -21.41 30.92
N ARG A 446 -4.82 -20.62 31.44
CA ARG A 446 -3.43 -21.06 31.61
C ARG A 446 -3.31 -22.16 32.67
N VAL A 447 -4.07 -22.04 33.75
CA VAL A 447 -4.15 -23.06 34.81
C VAL A 447 -4.82 -24.33 34.26
N MET A 448 -5.91 -24.17 33.51
CA MET A 448 -6.64 -25.30 32.91
C MET A 448 -5.82 -26.07 31.86
N SER A 449 -4.88 -25.40 31.20
CA SER A 449 -3.98 -26.01 30.21
C SER A 449 -2.73 -26.68 30.79
N ALA A 450 -2.62 -26.79 32.12
CA ALA A 450 -1.45 -27.37 32.78
C ALA A 450 -1.30 -28.87 32.44
N GLN A 451 -0.05 -29.31 32.24
CA GLN A 451 0.25 -30.68 31.81
C GLN A 451 0.02 -31.74 32.91
N ASN A 452 0.10 -31.34 34.17
CA ASN A 452 -0.09 -32.21 35.32
C ASN A 452 -0.66 -31.43 36.51
N GLU A 453 -1.16 -32.17 37.51
CA GLU A 453 -1.86 -31.63 38.68
C GLU A 453 -0.97 -30.76 39.60
N SER A 454 0.32 -31.11 39.71
CA SER A 454 1.30 -30.32 40.49
C SER A 454 1.50 -28.94 39.87
N THR A 455 1.74 -28.87 38.56
CA THR A 455 1.90 -27.62 37.83
C THR A 455 0.60 -26.81 37.80
N ALA A 456 -0.56 -27.46 37.72
CA ALA A 456 -1.85 -26.78 37.82
C ALA A 456 -2.02 -26.08 39.17
N THR A 457 -1.65 -26.76 40.27
CA THR A 457 -1.74 -26.22 41.63
C THR A 457 -0.82 -25.02 41.80
N GLU A 458 0.45 -25.12 41.39
CA GLU A 458 1.41 -24.00 41.44
C GLU A 458 0.94 -22.78 40.62
N LEU A 459 0.41 -23.03 39.41
CA LEU A 459 -0.13 -21.96 38.56
C LEU A 459 -1.38 -21.31 39.17
N ALA A 460 -2.23 -22.09 39.83
CA ALA A 460 -3.42 -21.59 40.50
C ALA A 460 -3.06 -20.70 41.70
N GLU A 461 -2.13 -21.17 42.55
CA GLU A 461 -1.62 -20.39 43.68
C GLU A 461 -0.96 -19.09 43.22
N PHE A 462 -0.12 -19.15 42.18
CA PHE A 462 0.52 -17.97 41.62
C PHE A 462 -0.50 -17.01 40.98
N SER A 463 -1.52 -17.54 40.30
CA SER A 463 -2.61 -16.73 39.74
C SER A 463 -3.38 -15.99 40.84
N GLU A 464 -3.72 -16.67 41.92
CA GLU A 464 -4.42 -16.07 43.06
C GLU A 464 -3.55 -15.00 43.74
N LEU A 465 -2.24 -15.25 43.90
CA LEU A 465 -1.30 -14.25 44.39
C LEU A 465 -1.32 -12.98 43.52
N LEU A 466 -1.27 -13.13 42.19
CA LEU A 466 -1.32 -12.01 41.26
C LEU A 466 -2.63 -11.22 41.37
N LEU A 467 -3.75 -11.90 41.58
CA LEU A 467 -5.05 -11.25 41.82
C LEU A 467 -5.04 -10.46 43.11
N GLN A 468 -4.58 -11.05 44.21
CA GLN A 468 -4.47 -10.37 45.50
C GLN A 468 -3.59 -9.12 45.43
N VAL A 469 -2.49 -9.19 44.69
CA VAL A 469 -1.61 -8.04 44.43
C VAL A 469 -2.32 -6.99 43.56
N GLY A 470 -2.96 -7.42 42.46
CA GLY A 470 -3.70 -6.57 41.53
C GLY A 470 -4.86 -5.80 42.18
N GLU A 471 -5.56 -6.45 43.09
CA GLU A 471 -6.75 -5.92 43.78
C GLU A 471 -6.39 -5.22 45.11
N GLY A 472 -5.10 -5.15 45.44
CA GLY A 472 -4.61 -4.53 46.67
C GLY A 472 -5.09 -5.26 47.94
N ARG A 473 -5.36 -6.56 47.86
CA ARG A 473 -5.70 -7.44 49.00
C ARG A 473 -4.47 -8.05 49.66
N HIS A 474 -3.35 -8.14 48.95
CA HIS A 474 -2.10 -8.65 49.50
C HIS A 474 -1.53 -7.68 50.55
N GLU A 475 -1.20 -8.18 51.75
CA GLU A 475 -0.57 -7.39 52.80
C GLU A 475 0.87 -7.03 52.41
N ILE A 476 1.26 -5.76 52.60
CA ILE A 476 2.62 -5.29 52.29
C ILE A 476 3.17 -4.54 53.50
N ASN A 477 4.40 -4.90 53.92
CA ASN A 477 5.01 -4.51 55.18
C ASN A 477 5.61 -3.09 55.22
N SER A 478 5.38 -2.23 54.23
CA SER A 478 5.93 -0.85 54.21
C SER A 478 4.86 0.26 54.14
N PRO A 479 5.09 1.43 54.78
CA PRO A 479 4.16 2.57 54.74
C PRO A 479 3.96 3.17 53.34
N LEU A 480 4.98 3.16 52.47
CA LEU A 480 4.89 3.64 51.08
C LEU A 480 3.97 2.76 50.24
N ASP A 481 3.95 1.46 50.53
CA ASP A 481 3.19 0.48 49.75
C ASP A 481 1.70 0.44 50.14
N ARG A 482 1.34 0.87 51.36
CA ARG A 482 -0.07 1.04 51.76
C ARG A 482 -0.80 2.10 50.92
N ALA A 483 -0.09 3.12 50.45
CA ALA A 483 -0.66 4.13 49.55
C ALA A 483 -0.94 3.54 48.15
N VAL A 484 -0.05 2.67 47.64
CA VAL A 484 -0.21 1.96 46.37
C VAL A 484 -1.37 0.94 46.42
N SER A 485 -1.53 0.24 47.55
CA SER A 485 -2.66 -0.70 47.76
C SER A 485 -4.02 0.02 47.78
N ARG A 486 -4.16 1.16 48.48
CA ARG A 486 -5.39 1.97 48.46
C ARG A 486 -5.72 2.52 47.08
N TYR A 487 -4.69 2.90 46.33
CA TYR A 487 -4.82 3.43 44.97
C TYR A 487 -5.38 2.39 43.99
N ARG A 488 -4.95 1.12 44.08
CA ARG A 488 -5.49 0.02 43.27
C ARG A 488 -6.95 -0.31 43.56
N ARG A 489 -7.40 -0.17 44.82
CA ARG A 489 -8.81 -0.38 45.19
C ARG A 489 -9.75 0.74 44.68
N ALA A 490 -9.20 1.92 44.40
CA ALA A 490 -9.98 3.08 43.95
C ALA A 490 -10.16 3.12 42.41
N CYS A 491 -9.33 2.39 41.66
CA CYS A 491 -9.40 2.29 40.20
C CYS A 491 -10.23 1.11 39.74
#